data_AF-A0A2T5IA11-F1
#
_entry.id   AF-A0A2T5IA11-F1
#
_cell.length_a   1.000
_cell.length_b   1.000
_cell.length_c   1.000
_cell.angle_alpha   90.00
_cell.angle_beta   90.00
_cell.angle_gamma   90.00
#
_symmetry.space_group_name_H-M   'P 1'
#
loop_
_entity.id
_entity.type
_entity.pdbx_description
1 polymer ?
#
loop_
_entity_poly.entity_id
_entity_poly.type
_entity_poly.pdbx_seq_one_letter_code
_entity_poly.pdbx_strand_id
1 'polypeptide(L)'
;MRIKRNWRRAVIGILTAAVLSACSGSDEQTETDESEITSTSSAAEAVASEEAAVVQPESPKPLVYEGELELPVNGATGYASVLMNLKATADDESETIAALEAGTAFEVLEEAGDWWFVQTATQSGWVQHLYCFINLPDVIPSIIYDNSNTYASKFVSSGKAIPGITGQALYDGKAYNMRLGKISDIVPVLYSMSKKIHLAQQAALAEGNTLVIYEGYRPYSVQKLTVDAVTALAAAEPEVMAGINTPPWDTNWFIATSVSNHQMGYAIDVTLAKIDAQQQIVIGDYAATAITSYTEYTMPTAIHELSMASATFTGPVKSSSPTAWLQATLADTMNEAAILLQRYCTEAGLTPLASEWWHFNDLEARFATEQNSSKGEYLLDSTMSEGPTVD
;
A
#
# COMPACT_ATOMS: atom_id res chain seq x y z
N MET A 1 37.01 -22.67 -1.06
CA MET A 1 36.55 -23.41 0.14
C MET A 1 35.04 -23.23 0.21
N ARG A 2 34.26 -24.25 -0.14
CA ARG A 2 32.78 -24.18 -0.27
C ARG A 2 32.14 -24.46 1.09
N ILE A 3 31.36 -23.53 1.62
CA ILE A 3 30.50 -23.77 2.79
C ILE A 3 29.07 -23.89 2.28
N LYS A 4 28.53 -25.12 2.31
CA LYS A 4 27.11 -25.41 2.11
C LYS A 4 26.39 -25.19 3.44
N ARG A 5 25.39 -24.29 3.48
CA ARG A 5 24.52 -24.11 4.65
C ARG A 5 23.20 -24.84 4.39
N ASN A 6 22.97 -25.93 5.13
CA ASN A 6 21.75 -26.74 5.06
C ASN A 6 20.61 -26.05 5.82
N TRP A 7 19.48 -25.82 5.16
CA TRP A 7 18.22 -25.46 5.82
C TRP A 7 17.52 -26.71 6.38
N ARG A 8 17.22 -26.69 7.68
CA ARG A 8 16.28 -27.64 8.30
C ARG A 8 14.90 -27.00 8.28
N ARG A 9 13.98 -27.61 7.54
CA ARG A 9 12.53 -27.32 7.59
C ARG A 9 11.98 -27.82 8.93
N ALA A 10 11.45 -26.91 9.75
CA ALA A 10 10.62 -27.28 10.89
C ALA A 10 9.16 -27.31 10.43
N VAL A 11 8.54 -28.49 10.51
CA VAL A 11 7.10 -28.69 10.31
C VAL A 11 6.44 -28.48 11.67
N ILE A 12 5.65 -27.41 11.81
CA ILE A 12 4.81 -27.19 12.99
C ILE A 12 3.45 -27.84 12.70
N GLY A 13 3.19 -28.97 13.38
CA GLY A 13 1.89 -29.64 13.38
C GLY A 13 0.92 -28.93 14.31
N ILE A 14 -0.24 -28.54 13.79
CA ILE A 14 -1.35 -27.97 14.55
C ILE A 14 -2.12 -29.12 15.20
N LEU A 15 -2.11 -29.20 16.53
CA LEU A 15 -2.96 -30.08 17.33
C LEU A 15 -4.27 -29.36 17.62
N THR A 16 -5.35 -29.82 16.98
CA THR A 16 -6.73 -29.42 17.28
C THR A 16 -7.27 -30.33 18.38
N ALA A 17 -7.52 -29.78 19.58
CA ALA A 17 -8.23 -30.47 20.65
C ALA A 17 -9.73 -30.16 20.54
N ALA A 18 -10.52 -31.17 20.18
CA ALA A 18 -11.98 -31.14 20.25
C ALA A 18 -12.42 -31.42 21.69
N VAL A 19 -13.16 -30.49 22.30
CA VAL A 19 -13.84 -30.71 23.58
C VAL A 19 -15.28 -31.15 23.28
N LEU A 20 -15.59 -32.40 23.61
CA LEU A 20 -16.94 -32.95 23.62
C LEU A 20 -17.59 -32.68 24.98
N SER A 21 -18.69 -31.92 24.98
CA SER A 21 -19.63 -31.84 26.11
C SER A 21 -20.39 -33.15 26.26
N ALA A 22 -20.40 -33.72 27.47
CA ALA A 22 -21.33 -34.75 27.88
C ALA A 22 -22.05 -34.30 29.16
N CYS A 23 -23.38 -34.20 29.06
CA CYS A 23 -24.28 -33.99 30.18
C CYS A 23 -24.55 -35.32 30.90
N SER A 24 -24.53 -35.33 32.22
CA SER A 24 -25.43 -36.15 33.04
C SER A 24 -25.43 -35.64 34.48
N GLY A 25 -26.58 -35.20 34.96
CA GLY A 25 -26.79 -34.80 36.35
C GLY A 25 -27.15 -35.99 37.25
N SER A 26 -27.07 -35.76 38.56
CA SER A 26 -28.08 -36.11 39.56
C SER A 26 -27.65 -35.58 40.92
N ASP A 27 -28.67 -35.23 41.70
CA ASP A 27 -28.67 -34.53 42.99
C ASP A 27 -27.95 -35.27 44.12
N GLU A 28 -27.41 -34.54 45.10
CA GLU A 28 -27.83 -34.65 46.52
C GLU A 28 -27.22 -33.54 47.40
N GLN A 29 -28.05 -33.02 48.31
CA GLN A 29 -27.74 -32.06 49.37
C GLN A 29 -27.04 -32.72 50.55
N THR A 30 -26.22 -31.96 51.30
CA THR A 30 -26.21 -31.77 52.79
C THR A 30 -24.81 -31.29 53.23
N GLU A 31 -24.70 -30.05 53.71
CA GLU A 31 -24.65 -29.62 55.12
C GLU A 31 -23.30 -29.87 55.83
N THR A 32 -22.65 -28.75 56.17
CA THR A 32 -21.96 -28.39 57.44
C THR A 32 -21.23 -29.48 58.24
N ASP A 33 -19.97 -29.27 58.61
CA ASP A 33 -19.64 -28.59 59.88
C ASP A 33 -18.13 -28.41 60.10
N GLU A 34 -17.80 -27.42 60.93
CA GLU A 34 -16.48 -26.95 61.33
C GLU A 34 -15.76 -27.85 62.36
N SER A 35 -14.49 -27.45 62.62
CA SER A 35 -13.72 -27.59 63.87
C SER A 35 -12.86 -28.85 64.02
N GLU A 36 -11.65 -28.85 64.62
CA GLU A 36 -10.65 -27.86 65.05
C GLU A 36 -9.47 -28.69 65.61
N ILE A 37 -8.39 -28.02 66.01
CA ILE A 37 -7.34 -28.43 66.98
C ILE A 37 -5.96 -28.84 66.40
N THR A 38 -5.18 -27.79 66.12
CA THR A 38 -3.87 -27.43 66.69
C THR A 38 -2.87 -28.49 67.19
N SER A 39 -1.61 -28.33 66.75
CA SER A 39 -0.38 -28.48 67.56
C SER A 39 0.82 -27.84 66.84
N THR A 40 1.16 -26.59 67.15
CA THR A 40 2.35 -26.13 67.91
C THR A 40 3.72 -26.19 67.20
N SER A 41 4.16 -24.99 66.80
CA SER A 41 5.46 -24.34 67.01
C SER A 41 6.77 -25.11 66.77
N SER A 42 7.52 -24.63 65.77
CA SER A 42 8.97 -24.42 65.91
C SER A 42 9.40 -23.27 65.00
N ALA A 43 9.88 -22.20 65.62
CA ALA A 43 10.49 -21.06 64.97
C ALA A 43 11.77 -21.46 64.23
N ALA A 44 11.93 -20.98 62.99
CA ALA A 44 13.19 -20.95 62.28
C ALA A 44 13.38 -19.53 61.72
N GLU A 45 14.57 -18.99 61.99
CA GLU A 45 15.00 -17.61 61.77
C GLU A 45 14.82 -17.16 60.31
N ALA A 46 14.19 -16.00 60.12
CA ALA A 46 14.15 -15.31 58.85
C ALA A 46 15.52 -14.68 58.57
N VAL A 47 16.28 -15.29 57.67
CA VAL A 47 17.41 -14.64 57.01
C VAL A 47 16.82 -13.74 55.93
N ALA A 48 16.83 -12.43 56.16
CA ALA A 48 16.49 -11.44 55.14
C ALA A 48 17.55 -11.49 54.03
N SER A 49 17.22 -12.14 52.92
CA SER A 49 17.95 -12.01 51.67
C SER A 49 17.55 -10.68 51.01
N GLU A 50 18.49 -9.75 50.92
CA GLU A 50 18.38 -8.60 50.01
C GLU A 50 18.25 -9.14 48.58
N GLU A 51 17.03 -9.16 48.07
CA GLU A 51 16.75 -9.44 46.67
C GLU A 51 17.20 -8.21 45.88
N ALA A 52 18.44 -8.27 45.38
CA ALA A 52 18.96 -7.28 44.45
C ALA A 52 18.02 -7.23 43.24
N ALA A 53 17.28 -6.13 43.11
CA ALA A 53 16.42 -5.88 41.96
C ALA A 53 17.24 -6.03 40.68
N VAL A 54 16.91 -7.06 39.90
CA VAL A 54 17.44 -7.24 38.56
C VAL A 54 16.90 -6.08 37.73
N VAL A 55 17.72 -5.04 37.55
CA VAL A 55 17.44 -3.97 36.59
C VAL A 55 17.47 -4.64 35.21
N GLN A 56 16.30 -4.98 34.68
CA GLN A 56 16.21 -5.34 33.28
C GLN A 56 16.64 -4.13 32.46
N PRO A 57 17.59 -4.27 31.53
CA PRO A 57 17.96 -3.15 30.66
C PRO A 57 16.71 -2.71 29.91
N GLU A 58 16.32 -1.44 30.07
CA GLU A 58 15.26 -0.84 29.27
C GLU A 58 15.61 -1.02 27.79
N SER A 59 14.68 -1.59 27.02
CA SER A 59 14.85 -1.66 25.56
C SER A 59 15.07 -0.26 25.02
N PRO A 60 16.00 -0.07 24.06
CA PRO A 60 16.28 1.25 23.52
C PRO A 60 15.00 1.85 22.93
N LYS A 61 14.79 3.14 23.18
CA LYS A 61 13.66 3.87 22.62
C LYS A 61 13.73 3.83 21.09
N PRO A 62 12.64 3.53 20.37
CA PRO A 62 12.65 3.51 18.92
C PRO A 62 12.98 4.90 18.35
N LEU A 63 13.69 4.92 17.23
CA LEU A 63 14.15 6.11 16.53
C LEU A 63 13.00 6.77 15.75
N VAL A 64 13.06 8.08 15.58
CA VAL A 64 12.18 8.79 14.64
C VAL A 64 12.99 9.00 13.37
N TYR A 65 12.45 8.58 12.22
CA TYR A 65 13.09 8.84 10.94
C TYR A 65 12.81 10.28 10.50
N GLU A 66 13.88 10.98 10.12
CA GLU A 66 13.81 12.36 9.63
C GLU A 66 14.22 12.34 8.14
N GLY A 67 13.23 12.31 7.24
CA GLY A 67 13.45 12.22 5.79
C GLY A 67 12.23 12.64 4.99
N GLU A 68 12.22 12.35 3.68
CA GLU A 68 11.13 12.70 2.76
C GLU A 68 9.97 11.66 2.77
N LEU A 69 10.02 10.71 3.71
CA LEU A 69 9.11 9.58 3.90
C LEU A 69 8.95 9.32 5.40
N GLU A 70 8.04 8.41 5.80
CA GLU A 70 7.84 8.07 7.22
C GLU A 70 8.88 7.07 7.75
N LEU A 71 9.47 6.28 6.86
CA LEU A 71 10.52 5.33 7.17
C LEU A 71 11.62 5.37 6.08
N PRO A 72 12.86 4.98 6.40
CA PRO A 72 13.95 4.96 5.42
C PRO A 72 13.68 3.97 4.28
N VAL A 73 14.26 4.23 3.10
CA VAL A 73 14.16 3.32 1.96
C VAL A 73 14.94 2.02 2.17
N ASN A 74 15.96 2.00 3.04
CA ASN A 74 16.68 0.78 3.39
C ASN A 74 15.70 -0.28 3.93
N GLY A 75 15.83 -1.51 3.44
CA GLY A 75 14.90 -2.62 3.70
C GLY A 75 13.56 -2.50 2.98
N ALA A 76 13.29 -1.47 2.17
CA ALA A 76 12.06 -1.41 1.37
C ALA A 76 12.16 -2.34 0.16
N THR A 77 11.04 -2.90 -0.25
CA THR A 77 10.91 -3.50 -1.57
C THR A 77 10.84 -2.40 -2.62
N GLY A 78 11.75 -2.46 -3.59
CA GLY A 78 11.62 -1.77 -4.86
C GLY A 78 11.44 -2.76 -6.01
N TYR A 79 11.05 -2.21 -7.16
CA TYR A 79 10.89 -2.97 -8.40
C TYR A 79 11.50 -2.21 -9.57
N ALA A 80 12.13 -2.95 -10.49
CA ALA A 80 12.55 -2.37 -11.77
C ALA A 80 11.30 -2.08 -12.62
N SER A 81 10.96 -0.81 -12.88
CA SER A 81 9.76 -0.52 -13.69
C SER A 81 9.96 -0.81 -15.18
N VAL A 82 11.20 -0.88 -15.61
CA VAL A 82 11.66 -1.15 -16.98
C VAL A 82 12.87 -2.09 -16.92
N LEU A 83 13.40 -2.50 -18.07
CA LEU A 83 14.70 -3.16 -18.12
C LEU A 83 15.76 -2.19 -17.57
N MET A 84 16.49 -2.62 -16.54
CA MET A 84 17.51 -1.79 -15.87
C MET A 84 18.86 -2.50 -15.87
N ASN A 85 19.93 -1.72 -16.04
CA ASN A 85 21.29 -2.22 -15.85
C ASN A 85 21.62 -2.23 -14.35
N LEU A 86 22.01 -3.38 -13.84
CA LEU A 86 22.61 -3.50 -12.52
C LEU A 86 24.10 -3.19 -12.65
N LYS A 87 24.56 -2.16 -11.96
CA LYS A 87 25.90 -1.58 -12.06
C LYS A 87 26.81 -2.01 -10.90
N ALA A 88 28.11 -2.07 -11.16
CA ALA A 88 29.12 -2.38 -10.13
C ALA A 88 29.28 -1.25 -9.10
N THR A 89 29.14 0.00 -9.52
CA THR A 89 29.20 1.21 -8.68
C THR A 89 28.07 2.18 -9.04
N ALA A 90 27.81 3.17 -8.19
CA ALA A 90 26.84 4.25 -8.42
C ALA A 90 27.30 5.25 -9.51
N ASP A 91 27.51 4.75 -10.73
CA ASP A 91 28.01 5.50 -11.89
C ASP A 91 27.50 4.84 -13.18
N ASP A 92 26.98 5.65 -14.10
CA ASP A 92 26.45 5.22 -15.40
C ASP A 92 27.49 4.57 -16.29
N GLU A 93 28.74 5.03 -16.19
CA GLU A 93 29.86 4.52 -16.97
C GLU A 93 30.50 3.27 -16.35
N SER A 94 30.04 2.86 -15.16
CA SER A 94 30.55 1.65 -14.51
C SER A 94 30.10 0.37 -15.22
N GLU A 95 30.82 -0.72 -14.93
CA GLU A 95 30.52 -2.04 -15.48
C GLU A 95 29.08 -2.46 -15.14
N THR A 96 28.34 -2.89 -16.16
CA THR A 96 27.06 -3.56 -15.97
C THR A 96 27.31 -5.01 -15.59
N ILE A 97 26.99 -5.37 -14.35
CA ILE A 97 27.18 -6.74 -13.82
C ILE A 97 26.04 -7.67 -14.21
N ALA A 98 24.85 -7.13 -14.45
CA ALA A 98 23.68 -7.87 -14.91
C ALA A 98 22.58 -6.93 -15.44
N ALA A 99 21.52 -7.49 -16.00
CA ALA A 99 20.29 -6.76 -16.30
C ALA A 99 19.16 -7.24 -15.38
N LEU A 100 18.30 -6.31 -14.96
CA LEU A 100 17.06 -6.59 -14.24
C LEU A 100 15.90 -6.40 -15.22
N GLU A 101 15.14 -7.46 -15.47
CA GLU A 101 13.93 -7.37 -16.28
C GLU A 101 12.88 -6.50 -15.55
N ALA A 102 11.99 -5.88 -16.31
CA ALA A 102 10.88 -5.12 -15.74
C ALA A 102 10.02 -6.03 -14.84
N GLY A 103 9.66 -5.52 -13.66
CA GLY A 103 8.96 -6.26 -12.61
C GLY A 103 9.88 -7.01 -11.64
N THR A 104 11.21 -7.04 -11.87
CA THR A 104 12.14 -7.67 -10.91
C THR A 104 12.09 -6.95 -9.57
N ALA A 105 11.68 -7.67 -8.53
CA ALA A 105 11.72 -7.20 -7.14
C ALA A 105 13.14 -7.21 -6.58
N PHE A 106 13.41 -6.27 -5.69
CA PHE A 106 14.66 -6.19 -4.93
C PHE A 106 14.43 -5.51 -3.58
N GLU A 107 15.32 -5.78 -2.63
CA GLU A 107 15.47 -5.01 -1.41
C GLU A 107 16.41 -3.83 -1.66
N VAL A 108 16.06 -2.64 -1.19
CA VAL A 108 16.95 -1.47 -1.18
C VAL A 108 17.87 -1.56 0.03
N LEU A 109 19.18 -1.58 -0.17
CA LEU A 109 20.17 -1.68 0.90
C LEU A 109 20.83 -0.34 1.23
N GLU A 110 21.01 0.54 0.25
CA GLU A 110 21.64 1.85 0.42
C GLU A 110 21.11 2.82 -0.63
N GLU A 111 21.01 4.10 -0.28
CA GLU A 111 20.75 5.20 -1.21
C GLU A 111 21.92 6.19 -1.24
N ALA A 112 22.44 6.46 -2.44
CA ALA A 112 23.54 7.40 -2.66
C ALA A 112 23.25 8.25 -3.91
N GLY A 113 22.85 9.51 -3.69
CA GLY A 113 22.46 10.41 -4.78
C GLY A 113 21.28 9.86 -5.57
N ASP A 114 21.45 9.68 -6.88
CA ASP A 114 20.42 9.17 -7.80
C ASP A 114 20.37 7.63 -7.87
N TRP A 115 21.12 6.94 -7.00
CA TRP A 115 21.35 5.50 -7.07
C TRP A 115 20.92 4.78 -5.81
N TRP A 116 20.43 3.55 -6.00
CA TRP A 116 20.23 2.58 -4.93
C TRP A 116 21.16 1.38 -5.10
N PHE A 117 21.83 0.97 -4.03
CA PHE A 117 22.41 -0.35 -3.95
C PHE A 117 21.30 -1.32 -3.55
N VAL A 118 21.08 -2.36 -4.34
CA VAL A 118 19.93 -3.26 -4.20
C VAL A 118 20.35 -4.72 -4.14
N GLN A 119 19.56 -5.54 -3.47
CA GLN A 119 19.70 -7.00 -3.41
C GLN A 119 18.50 -7.67 -4.08
N THR A 120 18.75 -8.42 -5.14
CA THR A 120 17.75 -9.34 -5.72
C THR A 120 17.89 -10.73 -5.09
N ALA A 121 17.09 -11.70 -5.51
CA ALA A 121 17.24 -13.09 -5.07
C ALA A 121 18.62 -13.72 -5.41
N THR A 122 19.35 -13.19 -6.41
CA THR A 122 20.57 -13.83 -6.96
C THR A 122 21.82 -12.96 -6.95
N GLN A 123 21.68 -11.64 -6.87
CA GLN A 123 22.78 -10.70 -7.09
C GLN A 123 22.50 -9.35 -6.42
N SER A 124 23.55 -8.54 -6.27
CA SER A 124 23.46 -7.19 -5.69
C SER A 124 24.29 -6.23 -6.53
N GLY A 125 23.87 -4.96 -6.58
CA GLY A 125 24.52 -3.92 -7.37
C GLY A 125 23.74 -2.61 -7.34
N TRP A 126 24.18 -1.64 -8.12
CA TRP A 126 23.60 -0.30 -8.16
C TRP A 126 22.61 -0.13 -9.29
N VAL A 127 21.49 0.55 -9.04
CA VAL A 127 20.49 0.94 -10.04
C VAL A 127 20.12 2.41 -9.88
N GLN A 128 19.82 3.10 -10.99
CA GLN A 128 19.26 4.46 -10.93
C GLN A 128 17.83 4.41 -10.40
N HIS A 129 17.55 5.06 -9.27
CA HIS A 129 16.22 4.99 -8.67
C HIS A 129 15.15 5.79 -9.43
N LEU A 130 15.55 6.63 -10.39
CA LEU A 130 14.67 7.35 -11.32
C LEU A 130 13.61 6.44 -11.98
N TYR A 131 14.00 5.21 -12.33
CA TYR A 131 13.12 4.23 -12.99
C TYR A 131 12.65 3.13 -12.03
N CYS A 132 12.89 3.27 -10.73
CA CYS A 132 12.46 2.29 -9.75
C CYS A 132 11.06 2.63 -9.23
N PHE A 133 10.25 1.59 -9.05
CA PHE A 133 9.12 1.67 -8.15
C PHE A 133 9.56 1.40 -6.71
N ILE A 134 8.84 1.98 -5.75
CA ILE A 134 8.93 1.65 -4.33
C ILE A 134 7.57 1.19 -3.81
N ASN A 135 7.54 0.14 -2.99
CA ASN A 135 6.30 -0.33 -2.37
C ASN A 135 5.87 0.63 -1.26
N LEU A 136 4.77 1.38 -1.46
CA LEU A 136 4.33 2.42 -0.54
C LEU A 136 4.17 1.97 0.92
N PRO A 137 3.58 0.80 1.23
CA PRO A 137 3.43 0.33 2.61
C PRO A 137 4.75 0.23 3.40
N ASP A 138 5.88 0.08 2.72
CA ASP A 138 7.18 -0.05 3.36
C ASP A 138 7.68 1.29 3.90
N VAL A 139 7.26 2.39 3.28
CA VAL A 139 7.82 3.72 3.50
C VAL A 139 6.82 4.75 4.04
N ILE A 140 5.51 4.48 3.94
CA ILE A 140 4.44 5.35 4.47
C ILE A 140 3.36 4.49 5.16
N PRO A 141 3.70 3.75 6.23
CA PRO A 141 2.78 2.80 6.87
C PRO A 141 1.53 3.42 7.51
N SER A 142 1.45 4.76 7.65
CA SER A 142 0.26 5.44 8.16
C SER A 142 -0.92 5.47 7.17
N ILE A 143 -0.68 5.22 5.88
CA ILE A 143 -1.73 5.09 4.86
C ILE A 143 -2.49 3.78 5.06
N ILE A 144 -3.80 3.80 4.78
CA ILE A 144 -4.56 2.58 4.62
C ILE A 144 -4.40 2.09 3.17
N TYR A 145 -3.94 0.86 3.00
CA TYR A 145 -3.84 0.22 1.70
C TYR A 145 -4.96 -0.80 1.56
N ASP A 146 -5.85 -0.57 0.59
CA ASP A 146 -6.99 -1.45 0.29
C ASP A 146 -7.08 -1.67 -1.22
N ASN A 147 -6.10 -2.39 -1.79
CA ASN A 147 -6.05 -2.59 -3.24
C ASN A 147 -7.15 -3.56 -3.71
N SER A 148 -8.35 -3.01 -3.91
CA SER A 148 -9.57 -3.75 -4.19
C SER A 148 -9.48 -4.62 -5.45
N ASN A 149 -8.68 -4.22 -6.45
CA ASN A 149 -8.50 -4.99 -7.67
C ASN A 149 -7.77 -6.32 -7.44
N THR A 150 -7.19 -6.54 -6.26
CA THR A 150 -6.54 -7.81 -5.88
C THR A 150 -7.49 -8.84 -5.27
N TYR A 151 -8.72 -8.44 -4.90
CA TYR A 151 -9.65 -9.35 -4.22
C TYR A 151 -11.13 -9.18 -4.62
N ALA A 152 -11.60 -7.96 -4.86
CA ALA A 152 -12.97 -7.66 -5.27
C ALA A 152 -13.04 -6.26 -5.91
N SER A 153 -12.73 -6.18 -7.20
CA SER A 153 -12.67 -4.92 -7.95
C SER A 153 -13.96 -4.11 -7.81
N LYS A 154 -13.79 -2.80 -7.60
CA LYS A 154 -14.89 -1.82 -7.44
C LYS A 154 -15.33 -1.20 -8.76
N PHE A 155 -14.67 -1.50 -9.88
CA PHE A 155 -15.05 -0.98 -11.18
C PHE A 155 -16.52 -1.24 -11.46
N VAL A 156 -17.23 -0.18 -11.78
CA VAL A 156 -18.61 -0.17 -12.29
C VAL A 156 -18.70 0.87 -13.40
N SER A 157 -19.77 0.86 -14.19
CA SER A 157 -20.00 1.92 -15.17
C SER A 157 -21.48 2.29 -15.21
N SER A 158 -21.77 3.57 -15.01
CA SER A 158 -23.13 4.08 -14.77
C SER A 158 -23.86 3.32 -13.65
N GLY A 159 -23.14 2.99 -12.57
CA GLY A 159 -23.65 2.20 -11.45
C GLY A 159 -23.92 0.72 -11.76
N LYS A 160 -23.67 0.25 -12.98
CA LYS A 160 -23.86 -1.16 -13.37
C LYS A 160 -22.57 -1.95 -13.15
N ALA A 161 -22.72 -3.17 -12.66
CA ALA A 161 -21.63 -4.12 -12.59
C ALA A 161 -21.12 -4.45 -14.00
N ILE A 162 -19.80 -4.45 -14.16
CA ILE A 162 -19.08 -4.82 -15.38
C ILE A 162 -18.84 -6.35 -15.33
N PRO A 163 -19.43 -7.12 -16.27
CA PRO A 163 -19.28 -8.57 -16.29
C PRO A 163 -17.81 -9.00 -16.34
N GLY A 164 -17.42 -9.92 -15.45
CA GLY A 164 -16.06 -10.43 -15.35
C GLY A 164 -15.07 -9.49 -14.65
N ILE A 165 -15.48 -8.29 -14.25
CA ILE A 165 -14.63 -7.32 -13.54
C ILE A 165 -15.16 -7.06 -12.13
N THR A 166 -16.39 -6.53 -11.99
CA THR A 166 -16.92 -6.10 -10.69
C THR A 166 -16.96 -7.28 -9.70
N GLY A 167 -16.39 -7.07 -8.52
CA GLY A 167 -16.33 -8.06 -7.45
C GLY A 167 -15.35 -9.21 -7.70
N GLN A 168 -14.54 -9.17 -8.76
CA GLN A 168 -13.50 -10.17 -9.03
C GLN A 168 -12.13 -9.69 -8.56
N ALA A 169 -11.28 -10.64 -8.17
CA ALA A 169 -9.84 -10.42 -8.11
C ALA A 169 -9.29 -10.40 -9.55
N LEU A 170 -8.60 -9.32 -9.92
CA LEU A 170 -8.09 -9.12 -11.29
C LEU A 170 -6.62 -9.55 -11.42
N TYR A 171 -5.87 -9.57 -10.31
CA TYR A 171 -4.48 -10.02 -10.23
C TYR A 171 -4.09 -10.33 -8.78
N ASP A 172 -3.03 -11.13 -8.58
CA ASP A 172 -2.41 -11.29 -7.28
C ASP A 172 -1.59 -10.02 -6.95
N GLY A 173 -1.87 -9.40 -5.80
CA GLY A 173 -1.20 -8.16 -5.39
C GLY A 173 -1.07 -8.02 -3.87
N LYS A 174 -0.95 -9.14 -3.17
CA LYS A 174 -0.65 -9.19 -1.73
C LYS A 174 0.47 -10.19 -1.49
N ALA A 175 1.39 -9.84 -0.61
CA ALA A 175 2.45 -10.74 -0.17
C ALA A 175 2.74 -10.57 1.33
N TYR A 176 3.42 -11.55 1.92
CA TYR A 176 3.92 -11.38 3.28
C TYR A 176 5.06 -10.38 3.30
N ASN A 177 4.84 -9.24 3.95
CA ASN A 177 5.80 -8.17 4.06
C ASN A 177 6.62 -8.37 5.35
N MET A 178 7.89 -8.75 5.21
CA MET A 178 8.72 -9.07 6.37
C MET A 178 9.01 -7.84 7.24
N ARG A 179 9.21 -6.67 6.61
CA ARG A 179 9.32 -5.36 7.27
C ARG A 179 8.12 -5.03 8.16
N LEU A 180 6.89 -5.30 7.69
CA LEU A 180 5.65 -5.00 8.43
C LEU A 180 5.16 -6.15 9.33
N GLY A 181 5.74 -7.35 9.20
CA GLY A 181 5.34 -8.54 9.96
C GLY A 181 3.92 -9.05 9.65
N LYS A 182 3.38 -8.75 8.47
CA LYS A 182 2.01 -9.11 8.08
C LYS A 182 1.86 -9.31 6.57
N ILE A 183 0.77 -9.96 6.15
CA ILE A 183 0.33 -9.89 4.75
C ILE A 183 -0.10 -8.45 4.47
N SER A 184 0.44 -7.88 3.41
CA SER A 184 0.18 -6.50 2.98
C SER A 184 -0.09 -6.46 1.48
N ASP A 185 -0.86 -5.46 1.07
CA ASP A 185 -0.97 -5.07 -0.33
C ASP A 185 0.39 -4.66 -0.90
N ILE A 186 0.58 -4.97 -2.18
CA ILE A 186 1.68 -4.48 -3.01
C ILE A 186 1.14 -3.26 -3.75
N VAL A 187 1.61 -2.07 -3.36
CA VAL A 187 1.15 -0.79 -3.93
C VAL A 187 2.37 0.01 -4.35
N PRO A 188 3.00 -0.34 -5.49
CA PRO A 188 4.18 0.34 -5.98
C PRO A 188 3.81 1.57 -6.81
N VAL A 189 4.63 2.62 -6.67
CA VAL A 189 4.63 3.82 -7.52
C VAL A 189 6.09 4.19 -7.83
N LEU A 190 6.33 5.06 -8.81
CA LEU A 190 7.65 5.66 -9.02
C LEU A 190 8.14 6.29 -7.72
N TYR A 191 9.40 6.05 -7.37
CA TYR A 191 9.97 6.51 -6.10
C TYR A 191 9.77 8.02 -5.87
N SER A 192 9.96 8.84 -6.90
CA SER A 192 9.72 10.29 -6.82
C SER A 192 8.28 10.65 -6.40
N MET A 193 7.29 9.92 -6.90
CA MET A 193 5.87 10.13 -6.55
C MET A 193 5.59 9.80 -5.08
N SER A 194 6.28 8.82 -4.50
CA SER A 194 6.08 8.44 -3.09
C SER A 194 6.29 9.61 -2.12
N LYS A 195 7.21 10.52 -2.44
CA LYS A 195 7.49 11.73 -1.64
C LYS A 195 6.31 12.70 -1.62
N LYS A 196 5.64 12.88 -2.77
CA LYS A 196 4.42 13.70 -2.87
C LYS A 196 3.24 13.04 -2.16
N ILE A 197 3.12 11.72 -2.26
CA ILE A 197 2.11 10.96 -1.52
C ILE A 197 2.32 11.09 -0.01
N HIS A 198 3.58 11.05 0.44
CA HIS A 198 3.93 11.28 1.84
C HIS A 198 3.48 12.68 2.30
N LEU A 199 3.76 13.73 1.52
CA LEU A 199 3.31 15.09 1.84
C LEU A 199 1.77 15.19 1.94
N ALA A 200 1.05 14.59 1.00
CA ALA A 200 -0.42 14.54 1.04
C ALA A 200 -0.93 13.80 2.28
N GLN A 201 -0.29 12.68 2.65
CA GLN A 201 -0.61 11.93 3.85
C GLN A 201 -0.34 12.74 5.12
N GLN A 202 0.80 13.45 5.22
CA GLN A 202 1.09 14.30 6.38
C GLN A 202 0.08 15.43 6.52
N ALA A 203 -0.35 16.03 5.41
CA ALA A 203 -1.40 17.06 5.41
C ALA A 203 -2.75 16.49 5.90
N ALA A 204 -3.12 15.28 5.46
CA ALA A 204 -4.31 14.60 5.94
C ALA A 204 -4.23 14.29 7.45
N LEU A 205 -3.10 13.73 7.92
CA LEU A 205 -2.87 13.39 9.32
C LEU A 205 -2.99 14.61 10.24
N ALA A 206 -2.45 15.76 9.80
CA ALA A 206 -2.50 17.02 10.53
C ALA A 206 -3.95 17.50 10.80
N GLU A 207 -4.90 17.05 9.99
CA GLU A 207 -6.33 17.39 10.11
C GLU A 207 -7.20 16.21 10.58
N GLY A 208 -6.57 15.14 11.10
CA GLY A 208 -7.29 13.97 11.65
C GLY A 208 -7.85 13.03 10.60
N ASN A 209 -7.29 13.05 9.38
CA ASN A 209 -7.66 12.21 8.26
C ASN A 209 -6.50 11.30 7.85
N THR A 210 -6.81 10.26 7.08
CA THR A 210 -5.80 9.41 6.42
C THR A 210 -6.23 9.14 4.99
N LEU A 211 -5.26 8.96 4.10
CA LEU A 211 -5.50 8.46 2.76
C LEU A 211 -5.82 6.96 2.81
N VAL A 212 -6.74 6.55 1.94
CA VAL A 212 -6.99 5.13 1.64
C VAL A 212 -6.67 4.90 0.18
N ILE A 213 -5.56 4.22 -0.11
CA ILE A 213 -5.09 3.97 -1.47
C ILE A 213 -5.65 2.64 -1.97
N TYR A 214 -6.40 2.71 -3.06
CA TYR A 214 -7.01 1.57 -3.73
C TYR A 214 -6.19 1.07 -4.90
N GLU A 215 -5.31 1.87 -5.48
CA GLU A 215 -4.38 1.39 -6.50
C GLU A 215 -3.18 2.33 -6.69
N GLY A 216 -2.02 1.73 -6.99
CA GLY A 216 -0.85 2.41 -7.54
C GLY A 216 -0.57 1.85 -8.94
N TYR A 217 0.42 0.99 -9.06
CA TYR A 217 0.63 0.17 -10.26
C TYR A 217 -0.55 -0.77 -10.55
N ARG A 218 -0.95 -0.83 -11.83
CA ARG A 218 -1.94 -1.78 -12.37
C ARG A 218 -1.30 -2.53 -13.55
N PRO A 219 -1.31 -3.88 -13.61
CA PRO A 219 -0.82 -4.61 -14.77
C PRO A 219 -1.56 -4.25 -16.07
N TYR A 220 -0.85 -4.22 -17.20
CA TYR A 220 -1.43 -3.91 -18.51
C TYR A 220 -2.49 -4.93 -18.97
N SER A 221 -2.33 -6.19 -18.58
CA SER A 221 -3.33 -7.25 -18.81
C SER A 221 -4.68 -6.88 -18.19
N VAL A 222 -4.67 -6.36 -16.96
CA VAL A 222 -5.87 -5.92 -16.23
C VAL A 222 -6.50 -4.72 -16.90
N GLN A 223 -5.69 -3.74 -17.36
CA GLN A 223 -6.20 -2.60 -18.12
C GLN A 223 -6.97 -3.05 -19.36
N LYS A 224 -6.40 -3.96 -20.16
CA LYS A 224 -7.07 -4.50 -21.36
C LYS A 224 -8.35 -5.25 -21.01
N LEU A 225 -8.31 -6.09 -19.97
CA LEU A 225 -9.50 -6.83 -19.50
C LEU A 225 -10.64 -5.86 -19.15
N THR A 226 -10.36 -4.80 -18.40
CA THR A 226 -11.36 -3.79 -18.03
C THR A 226 -11.87 -3.03 -19.26
N VAL A 227 -10.98 -2.62 -20.17
CA VAL A 227 -11.36 -1.93 -21.43
C VAL A 227 -12.33 -2.79 -22.25
N ASP A 228 -11.99 -4.07 -22.47
CA ASP A 228 -12.81 -4.99 -23.26
C ASP A 228 -14.18 -5.20 -22.60
N ALA A 229 -14.21 -5.39 -21.28
CA ALA A 229 -15.43 -5.64 -20.54
C ALA A 229 -16.37 -4.43 -20.51
N VAL A 230 -15.84 -3.22 -20.30
CA VAL A 230 -16.67 -2.00 -20.32
C VAL A 230 -17.13 -1.68 -21.73
N THR A 231 -16.29 -1.90 -22.75
CA THR A 231 -16.69 -1.74 -24.15
C THR A 231 -17.85 -2.67 -24.51
N ALA A 232 -17.76 -3.94 -24.09
CA ALA A 232 -18.85 -4.91 -24.28
C ALA A 232 -20.12 -4.51 -23.54
N LEU A 233 -19.99 -4.03 -22.29
CA LEU A 233 -21.13 -3.55 -21.51
C LEU A 233 -21.79 -2.33 -22.16
N ALA A 234 -21.01 -1.33 -22.59
CA ALA A 234 -21.52 -0.13 -23.24
C ALA A 234 -22.22 -0.43 -24.58
N ALA A 235 -21.75 -1.44 -25.32
CA ALA A 235 -22.42 -1.89 -26.54
C ALA A 235 -23.79 -2.54 -26.27
N ALA A 236 -23.95 -3.20 -25.12
CA ALA A 236 -25.18 -3.88 -24.72
C ALA A 236 -26.17 -2.95 -23.98
N GLU A 237 -25.67 -1.97 -23.23
CA GLU A 237 -26.43 -1.15 -22.31
C GLU A 237 -26.40 0.34 -22.72
N PRO A 238 -27.48 0.89 -23.31
CA PRO A 238 -27.52 2.29 -23.78
C PRO A 238 -27.23 3.32 -22.69
N GLU A 239 -27.63 3.06 -21.45
CA GLU A 239 -27.35 3.93 -20.29
C GLU A 239 -25.85 3.98 -19.94
N VAL A 240 -25.14 2.87 -20.13
CA VAL A 240 -23.69 2.80 -19.93
C VAL A 240 -23.01 3.60 -21.02
N MET A 241 -23.35 3.37 -22.29
CA MET A 241 -22.83 4.16 -23.41
C MET A 241 -23.09 5.66 -23.22
N ALA A 242 -24.31 6.05 -22.83
CA ALA A 242 -24.63 7.45 -22.57
C ALA A 242 -23.79 8.01 -21.41
N GLY A 243 -23.56 7.23 -20.36
CA GLY A 243 -22.76 7.63 -19.19
C GLY A 243 -21.28 7.87 -19.49
N ILE A 244 -20.72 7.22 -20.52
CA ILE A 244 -19.30 7.37 -20.90
C ILE A 244 -19.10 8.18 -22.20
N ASN A 245 -20.16 8.48 -22.95
CA ASN A 245 -20.06 9.05 -24.30
C ASN A 245 -21.14 10.11 -24.56
N THR A 246 -21.26 11.09 -23.67
CA THR A 246 -22.12 12.27 -23.87
C THR A 246 -21.28 13.54 -23.88
N PRO A 247 -21.41 14.39 -24.91
CA PRO A 247 -20.68 15.65 -24.98
C PRO A 247 -20.82 16.51 -23.70
N PRO A 248 -19.73 17.15 -23.21
CA PRO A 248 -18.43 17.29 -23.87
C PRO A 248 -17.49 16.08 -23.69
N TRP A 249 -17.95 15.00 -23.06
CA TRP A 249 -17.17 13.80 -22.79
C TRP A 249 -17.28 12.78 -23.93
N ASP A 250 -16.21 12.00 -24.07
CA ASP A 250 -16.14 10.82 -24.93
C ASP A 250 -15.55 9.64 -24.13
N THR A 251 -15.62 8.45 -24.71
CA THR A 251 -15.28 7.19 -24.00
C THR A 251 -13.86 7.15 -23.46
N ASN A 252 -12.90 7.86 -24.07
CA ASN A 252 -11.49 7.82 -23.66
C ASN A 252 -11.24 8.51 -22.32
N TRP A 253 -12.20 9.29 -21.82
CA TRP A 253 -12.10 9.95 -20.52
C TRP A 253 -12.32 8.99 -19.35
N PHE A 254 -13.07 7.91 -19.54
CA PHE A 254 -13.40 6.96 -18.48
C PHE A 254 -12.71 5.61 -18.64
N ILE A 255 -12.14 5.34 -19.82
CA ILE A 255 -11.51 4.06 -20.14
C ILE A 255 -10.27 4.32 -21.00
N ALA A 256 -9.09 4.31 -20.39
CA ALA A 256 -7.85 4.40 -21.15
C ALA A 256 -7.63 3.13 -22.00
N THR A 257 -7.64 3.28 -23.33
CA THR A 257 -7.51 2.15 -24.28
C THR A 257 -6.06 1.74 -24.58
N SER A 258 -5.09 2.46 -24.03
CA SER A 258 -3.66 2.21 -24.20
C SER A 258 -2.96 2.05 -22.84
N VAL A 259 -1.63 2.17 -22.79
CA VAL A 259 -0.90 2.19 -21.52
C VAL A 259 -1.41 3.36 -20.68
N SER A 260 -2.04 3.03 -19.56
CA SER A 260 -2.53 3.96 -18.55
C SER A 260 -1.38 4.45 -17.66
N ASN A 261 -1.64 5.56 -16.97
CA ASN A 261 -0.70 6.21 -16.07
C ASN A 261 -0.30 5.29 -14.91
N HIS A 262 -1.17 4.36 -14.51
CA HIS A 262 -0.89 3.34 -13.50
C HIS A 262 0.21 2.36 -13.93
N GLN A 263 0.24 1.91 -15.19
CA GLN A 263 1.32 1.03 -15.66
C GLN A 263 2.68 1.73 -15.61
N MET A 264 2.69 3.05 -15.80
CA MET A 264 3.89 3.88 -15.76
C MET A 264 4.28 4.27 -14.33
N GLY A 265 3.44 3.98 -13.32
CA GLY A 265 3.72 4.18 -11.90
C GLY A 265 3.65 5.63 -11.41
N TYR A 266 3.09 6.57 -12.20
CA TYR A 266 2.92 7.97 -11.78
C TYR A 266 1.47 8.32 -11.43
N ALA A 267 0.62 7.32 -11.18
CA ALA A 267 -0.77 7.53 -10.81
C ALA A 267 -1.16 6.73 -9.57
N ILE A 268 -2.13 7.26 -8.82
CA ILE A 268 -2.80 6.58 -7.72
C ILE A 268 -4.31 6.79 -7.81
N ASP A 269 -5.04 5.77 -7.33
CA ASP A 269 -6.46 5.86 -7.02
C ASP A 269 -6.62 5.88 -5.50
N VAL A 270 -7.21 6.95 -4.98
CA VAL A 270 -7.22 7.24 -3.54
C VAL A 270 -8.56 7.84 -3.11
N THR A 271 -8.97 7.52 -1.88
CA THR A 271 -10.05 8.19 -1.17
C THR A 271 -9.56 8.70 0.18
N LEU A 272 -10.45 9.31 0.97
CA LEU A 272 -10.15 9.90 2.26
C LEU A 272 -10.97 9.23 3.35
N ALA A 273 -10.35 9.03 4.51
CA ALA A 273 -11.03 8.56 5.71
C ALA A 273 -10.72 9.45 6.92
N LYS A 274 -11.68 9.55 7.83
CA LYS A 274 -11.48 10.11 9.16
C LYS A 274 -10.78 9.08 10.04
N ILE A 275 -9.79 9.51 10.83
CA ILE A 275 -9.14 8.64 11.81
C ILE A 275 -10.02 8.55 13.06
N ASP A 276 -10.34 7.31 13.45
CA ASP A 276 -11.05 7.03 14.70
C ASP A 276 -10.08 6.58 15.80
N ALA A 277 -9.01 5.87 15.42
CA ALA A 277 -7.94 5.47 16.33
C ALA A 277 -6.61 5.27 15.59
N GLN A 278 -5.51 5.64 16.25
CA GLN A 278 -4.15 5.41 15.79
C GLN A 278 -3.25 4.99 16.95
N GLN A 279 -2.15 4.32 16.62
CA GLN A 279 -1.14 3.89 17.59
C GLN A 279 0.26 4.11 17.04
N GLN A 280 1.22 4.36 17.93
CA GLN A 280 2.63 4.27 17.59
C GLN A 280 3.02 2.79 17.54
N ILE A 281 3.69 2.39 16.47
CA ILE A 281 4.27 1.06 16.28
C ILE A 281 5.78 1.17 16.09
N VAL A 282 6.47 0.04 16.13
CA VAL A 282 7.90 -0.06 15.84
C VAL A 282 8.08 -0.96 14.62
N ILE A 283 8.84 -0.48 13.64
CA ILE A 283 9.23 -1.20 12.41
C ILE A 283 10.76 -1.13 12.32
N GLY A 284 11.42 -2.28 12.53
CA GLY A 284 12.87 -2.31 12.72
C GLY A 284 13.26 -1.49 13.96
N ASP A 285 14.19 -0.55 13.80
CA ASP A 285 14.63 0.36 14.86
C ASP A 285 13.77 1.64 14.96
N TYR A 286 12.78 1.82 14.08
CA TYR A 286 12.06 3.09 13.91
C TYR A 286 10.64 3.04 14.44
N ALA A 287 10.20 4.14 15.04
CA ALA A 287 8.82 4.40 15.38
C ALA A 287 8.05 4.84 14.12
N ALA A 288 6.83 4.33 13.97
CA ALA A 288 5.90 4.75 12.92
C ALA A 288 4.48 4.88 13.47
N THR A 289 3.60 5.51 12.70
CA THR A 289 2.17 5.61 13.02
C THR A 289 1.40 4.54 12.27
N ALA A 290 0.55 3.79 12.97
CA ALA A 290 -0.43 2.92 12.37
C ALA A 290 -1.84 3.43 12.67
N ILE A 291 -2.64 3.63 11.62
CA ILE A 291 -4.07 3.86 11.77
C ILE A 291 -4.75 2.51 12.00
N THR A 292 -5.48 2.39 13.11
CA THR A 292 -6.05 1.12 13.58
C THR A 292 -7.56 1.06 13.44
N SER A 293 -8.21 2.22 13.34
CA SER A 293 -9.64 2.35 13.03
C SER A 293 -9.86 3.66 12.28
N TYR A 294 -10.73 3.62 11.28
CA TYR A 294 -11.07 4.76 10.44
C TYR A 294 -12.48 4.61 9.88
N THR A 295 -13.05 5.73 9.46
CA THR A 295 -14.33 5.80 8.77
C THR A 295 -14.12 6.51 7.44
N GLU A 296 -14.25 5.79 6.32
CA GLU A 296 -14.19 6.38 4.97
C GLU A 296 -15.30 7.43 4.79
N TYR A 297 -14.93 8.57 4.21
CA TYR A 297 -15.92 9.59 3.87
C TYR A 297 -16.80 9.14 2.71
N THR A 298 -18.06 9.57 2.72
CA THR A 298 -18.91 9.47 1.53
C THR A 298 -18.32 10.34 0.43
N MET A 299 -18.02 9.74 -0.72
CA MET A 299 -17.50 10.42 -1.89
C MET A 299 -18.60 10.63 -2.96
N PRO A 300 -18.35 11.41 -4.02
CA PRO A 300 -19.35 11.70 -5.06
C PRO A 300 -20.00 10.45 -5.66
N THR A 301 -19.21 9.38 -5.80
CA THR A 301 -19.62 8.05 -6.24
C THR A 301 -18.87 6.98 -5.44
N ALA A 302 -19.16 5.70 -5.67
CA ALA A 302 -18.20 4.66 -5.35
C ALA A 302 -16.88 4.92 -6.10
N ILE A 303 -15.75 4.53 -5.52
CA ILE A 303 -14.47 4.56 -6.23
C ILE A 303 -14.56 3.67 -7.48
N HIS A 304 -13.85 4.05 -8.55
CA HIS A 304 -13.83 3.32 -9.82
C HIS A 304 -15.17 3.31 -10.59
N GLU A 305 -16.02 4.31 -10.40
CA GLU A 305 -17.22 4.53 -11.22
C GLU A 305 -16.87 5.12 -12.59
N LEU A 306 -16.86 4.30 -13.63
CA LEU A 306 -16.49 4.72 -14.98
C LEU A 306 -17.68 5.37 -15.71
N SER A 307 -18.04 6.59 -15.32
CA SER A 307 -19.03 7.43 -16.02
C SER A 307 -18.92 8.90 -15.62
N MET A 308 -19.63 9.79 -16.30
CA MET A 308 -19.70 11.22 -15.96
C MET A 308 -20.13 11.49 -14.50
N ALA A 309 -20.75 10.54 -13.80
CA ALA A 309 -21.09 10.70 -12.40
C ALA A 309 -19.86 10.92 -11.50
N SER A 310 -18.71 10.36 -11.86
CA SER A 310 -17.44 10.50 -11.13
C SER A 310 -16.63 11.75 -11.49
N ALA A 311 -17.09 12.55 -12.46
CA ALA A 311 -16.32 13.64 -13.01
C ALA A 311 -15.96 14.68 -11.94
N THR A 312 -14.66 15.01 -11.88
CA THR A 312 -14.13 16.06 -11.01
C THR A 312 -14.58 17.45 -11.47
N PHE A 313 -14.59 17.68 -12.79
CA PHE A 313 -14.91 18.97 -13.39
C PHE A 313 -16.14 18.89 -14.28
N THR A 314 -16.75 20.03 -14.58
CA THR A 314 -17.91 20.13 -15.49
C THR A 314 -17.57 19.79 -16.94
N GLY A 315 -16.28 19.73 -17.29
CA GLY A 315 -15.81 19.40 -18.62
C GLY A 315 -14.37 18.88 -18.65
N PRO A 316 -13.96 18.35 -19.80
CA PRO A 316 -12.65 17.71 -19.97
C PRO A 316 -11.49 18.69 -19.80
N VAL A 317 -10.45 18.20 -19.11
CA VAL A 317 -9.16 18.89 -18.94
C VAL A 317 -8.05 17.91 -19.26
N LYS A 318 -7.09 18.31 -20.10
CA LYS A 318 -5.98 17.43 -20.51
C LYS A 318 -5.18 16.97 -19.28
N SER A 319 -5.16 15.66 -19.04
CA SER A 319 -4.42 15.03 -17.93
C SER A 319 -2.91 15.25 -18.00
N SER A 320 -2.37 15.58 -19.17
CA SER A 320 -0.95 15.90 -19.34
C SER A 320 -0.59 17.36 -19.06
N SER A 321 -1.57 18.20 -18.68
CA SER A 321 -1.32 19.61 -18.39
C SER A 321 -1.20 19.83 -16.88
N PRO A 322 -0.09 20.40 -16.39
CA PRO A 322 0.08 20.65 -14.96
C PRO A 322 -0.85 21.76 -14.42
N THR A 323 -1.38 22.62 -15.30
CA THR A 323 -2.08 23.85 -14.89
C THR A 323 -3.49 23.99 -15.46
N ALA A 324 -3.89 23.22 -16.48
CA ALA A 324 -5.20 23.42 -17.11
C ALA A 324 -6.38 23.22 -16.14
N TRP A 325 -6.22 22.35 -15.14
CA TRP A 325 -7.25 22.07 -14.14
C TRP A 325 -7.49 23.25 -13.20
N LEU A 326 -6.51 24.16 -13.02
CA LEU A 326 -6.64 25.34 -12.14
C LEU A 326 -7.71 26.32 -12.61
N GLN A 327 -8.09 26.27 -13.88
CA GLN A 327 -9.14 27.12 -14.46
C GLN A 327 -10.45 26.35 -14.70
N ALA A 328 -10.49 25.06 -14.34
CA ALA A 328 -11.67 24.23 -14.50
C ALA A 328 -12.69 24.51 -13.40
N THR A 329 -13.97 24.31 -13.73
CA THR A 329 -15.06 24.40 -12.74
C THR A 329 -15.33 23.01 -12.20
N LEU A 330 -15.33 22.85 -10.87
CA LEU A 330 -15.71 21.60 -10.22
C LEU A 330 -17.13 21.20 -10.58
N ALA A 331 -17.37 19.90 -10.73
CA ALA A 331 -18.73 19.38 -10.91
C ALA A 331 -19.55 19.60 -9.63
N ASP A 332 -20.87 19.79 -9.76
CA ASP A 332 -21.77 19.98 -8.62
C ASP A 332 -21.81 18.75 -7.68
N THR A 333 -21.36 17.60 -8.14
CA THR A 333 -21.23 16.35 -7.36
C THR A 333 -20.00 16.32 -6.46
N MET A 334 -19.00 17.18 -6.68
CA MET A 334 -17.78 17.25 -5.86
C MET A 334 -18.13 17.74 -4.45
N ASN A 335 -18.28 16.80 -3.54
CA ASN A 335 -18.61 17.07 -2.16
C ASN A 335 -17.38 17.55 -1.35
N GLU A 336 -17.62 17.96 -0.10
CA GLU A 336 -16.57 18.51 0.77
C GLU A 336 -15.37 17.57 0.95
N ALA A 337 -15.61 16.25 1.07
CA ALA A 337 -14.56 15.26 1.26
C ALA A 337 -13.69 15.08 0.00
N ALA A 338 -14.29 15.06 -1.19
CA ALA A 338 -13.54 14.97 -2.44
C ALA A 338 -12.74 16.25 -2.73
N ILE A 339 -13.29 17.42 -2.39
CA ILE A 339 -12.56 18.70 -2.48
C ILE A 339 -11.38 18.70 -1.50
N LEU A 340 -11.59 18.19 -0.28
CA LEU A 340 -10.56 18.08 0.74
C LEU A 340 -9.41 17.15 0.30
N LEU A 341 -9.75 15.97 -0.23
CA LEU A 341 -8.80 15.05 -0.84
C LEU A 341 -8.01 15.71 -1.97
N GLN A 342 -8.71 16.38 -2.90
CA GLN A 342 -8.06 17.08 -4.00
C GLN A 342 -7.08 18.14 -3.51
N ARG A 343 -7.43 18.88 -2.45
CA ARG A 343 -6.52 19.86 -1.83
C ARG A 343 -5.24 19.19 -1.32
N TYR A 344 -5.34 18.13 -0.50
CA TYR A 344 -4.15 17.46 0.02
C TYR A 344 -3.22 16.97 -1.09
N CYS A 345 -3.79 16.35 -2.13
CA CYS A 345 -3.01 15.86 -3.27
C CYS A 345 -2.40 17.01 -4.09
N THR A 346 -3.15 18.08 -4.36
CA THR A 346 -2.67 19.18 -5.23
C THR A 346 -1.68 20.10 -4.54
N GLU A 347 -1.84 20.36 -3.24
CA GLU A 347 -0.84 21.09 -2.45
C GLU A 347 0.47 20.28 -2.33
N ALA A 348 0.40 18.95 -2.38
CA ALA A 348 1.57 18.07 -2.47
C ALA A 348 2.18 17.96 -3.89
N GLY A 349 1.62 18.65 -4.89
CA GLY A 349 2.14 18.68 -6.26
C GLY A 349 1.65 17.54 -7.16
N LEU A 350 0.59 16.83 -6.78
CA LEU A 350 -0.13 15.92 -7.67
C LEU A 350 -1.20 16.67 -8.47
N THR A 351 -1.62 16.13 -9.61
CA THR A 351 -2.65 16.75 -10.47
C THR A 351 -3.88 15.84 -10.61
N PRO A 352 -5.10 16.38 -10.47
CA PRO A 352 -6.33 15.58 -10.56
C PRO A 352 -6.62 15.17 -12.01
N LEU A 353 -7.38 14.08 -12.18
CA LEU A 353 -7.99 13.73 -13.45
C LEU A 353 -9.38 14.37 -13.59
N ALA A 354 -9.74 14.79 -14.80
CA ALA A 354 -10.99 15.52 -15.03
C ALA A 354 -12.25 14.67 -14.83
N SER A 355 -12.16 13.39 -15.19
CA SER A 355 -13.26 12.42 -15.21
C SER A 355 -13.40 11.61 -13.92
N GLU A 356 -12.43 11.69 -13.01
CA GLU A 356 -12.32 10.77 -11.87
C GLU A 356 -11.86 11.53 -10.62
N TRP A 357 -12.76 11.67 -9.63
CA TRP A 357 -12.47 12.40 -8.38
C TRP A 357 -11.37 11.75 -7.51
N TRP A 358 -11.11 10.45 -7.70
CA TRP A 358 -10.13 9.67 -6.93
C TRP A 358 -8.73 9.62 -7.58
N HIS A 359 -8.59 9.98 -8.86
CA HIS A 359 -7.37 9.75 -9.63
C HIS A 359 -6.44 10.95 -9.59
N PHE A 360 -5.20 10.73 -9.15
CA PHE A 360 -4.16 11.76 -9.12
C PHE A 360 -2.88 11.30 -9.82
N ASN A 361 -2.24 12.22 -10.55
CA ASN A 361 -1.02 11.98 -11.30
C ASN A 361 0.16 12.79 -10.75
N ASP A 362 1.37 12.24 -10.85
CA ASP A 362 2.61 12.99 -10.75
C ASP A 362 3.20 13.24 -12.15
N LEU A 363 2.93 14.43 -12.71
CA LEU A 363 3.42 14.77 -14.04
C LEU A 363 4.93 15.03 -14.09
N GLU A 364 5.55 15.40 -12.97
CA GLU A 364 7.01 15.56 -12.93
C GLU A 364 7.69 14.19 -13.03
N ALA A 365 7.19 13.19 -12.29
CA ALA A 365 7.66 11.81 -12.42
C ALA A 365 7.44 11.24 -13.83
N ARG A 366 6.28 11.55 -14.45
CA ARG A 366 6.01 11.20 -15.85
C ARG A 366 7.05 11.80 -16.81
N PHE A 367 7.32 13.10 -16.71
CA PHE A 367 8.28 13.75 -17.62
C PHE A 367 9.71 13.28 -17.38
N ALA A 368 10.10 13.06 -16.12
CA ALA A 368 11.43 12.56 -15.78
C ALA A 368 11.71 11.15 -16.35
N THR A 369 10.67 10.35 -16.57
CA THR A 369 10.76 8.97 -17.08
C THR A 369 10.30 8.81 -18.54
N GLU A 370 9.98 9.90 -19.25
CA GLU A 370 9.30 9.84 -20.56
C GLU A 370 10.10 9.10 -21.64
N GLN A 371 11.43 9.10 -21.53
CA GLN A 371 12.33 8.47 -22.49
C GLN A 371 12.35 6.94 -22.34
N ASN A 372 11.96 6.42 -21.18
CA ASN A 372 11.90 4.99 -20.91
C ASN A 372 10.85 4.67 -19.85
N SER A 373 9.58 4.94 -20.15
CA SER A 373 8.47 4.69 -19.23
C SER A 373 8.01 3.24 -19.27
N SER A 374 7.66 2.71 -18.10
CA SER A 374 7.11 1.37 -17.96
C SER A 374 5.88 1.13 -18.83
N LYS A 375 5.73 -0.11 -19.31
CA LYS A 375 4.55 -0.58 -20.05
C LYS A 375 3.61 -1.42 -19.20
N GLY A 376 4.04 -1.79 -17.99
CA GLY A 376 3.27 -2.63 -17.07
C GLY A 376 2.93 -4.03 -17.60
N GLU A 377 3.74 -4.58 -18.50
CA GLU A 377 3.55 -5.92 -19.08
C GLU A 377 4.06 -7.05 -18.15
N TYR A 378 3.95 -6.86 -16.84
CA TYR A 378 4.41 -7.77 -15.79
C TYR A 378 3.48 -7.73 -14.57
N LEU A 379 3.60 -8.74 -13.70
CA LEU A 379 2.91 -8.79 -12.39
C LEU A 379 3.92 -8.49 -11.28
N LEU A 380 3.41 -7.96 -10.17
CA LEU A 380 4.18 -7.72 -8.95
C LEU A 380 3.50 -8.49 -7.82
N ASP A 381 4.00 -9.69 -7.55
CA ASP A 381 3.35 -10.70 -6.69
C ASP A 381 4.20 -11.08 -5.47
N SER A 382 5.33 -10.43 -5.27
CA SER A 382 6.28 -10.71 -4.19
C SER A 382 6.91 -9.43 -3.63
N THR A 383 7.33 -9.52 -2.37
CA THR A 383 8.07 -8.49 -1.64
C THR A 383 9.40 -9.05 -1.17
N MET A 384 10.40 -8.19 -1.03
CA MET A 384 11.72 -8.46 -0.47
C MET A 384 12.01 -7.57 0.76
N SER A 385 10.97 -6.99 1.37
CA SER A 385 11.11 -5.97 2.41
C SER A 385 11.68 -6.55 3.70
N GLU A 386 12.66 -5.89 4.31
CA GLU A 386 13.21 -6.22 5.63
C GLU A 386 13.06 -5.04 6.59
N GLY A 387 13.10 -5.32 7.90
CA GLY A 387 13.04 -4.29 8.92
C GLY A 387 14.27 -3.36 8.85
N PRO A 388 14.10 -2.02 8.79
CA PRO A 388 15.23 -1.10 8.74
C PRO A 388 15.99 -1.06 10.07
N THR A 389 17.31 -1.22 10.01
CA THR A 389 18.21 -1.13 11.17
C THR A 389 19.21 0.01 11.01
N VAL A 390 19.67 0.58 12.13
CA VAL A 390 20.83 1.47 12.13
C VAL A 390 22.07 0.60 12.29
N ASP A 391 22.75 0.30 11.19
CA ASP A 391 24.02 -0.44 11.19
C ASP A 391 25.14 0.28 11.94
#